data_AF-A0A836BL06-F1
#
_entry.id   AF-A0A836BL06-F1
#
_cell.length_a   1.000
_cell.length_b   1.000
_cell.length_c   1.000
_cell.angle_alpha   90.00
_cell.angle_beta   90.00
_cell.angle_gamma   90.00
#
_symmetry.space_group_name_H-M   'P 1'
#
loop_
_entity.id
_entity.type
_entity.pdbx_description
1 polymer ?
#
loop_
_entity_poly.entity_id
_entity_poly.type
_entity_poly.pdbx_seq_one_letter_code
_entity_poly.pdbx_strand_id
1 'polypeptide(L)'
;MIPMVGTNALDKPIIADIMFGKFGRERDLEGANVENSILLVERGSDVENEIVYFSDKEANAAKSGAKAIIVYNNKPGLFLGELTHELAGPNYKPKIPALSMSNEDGLKIRDLLQNRTVGALNIFYNPDFVASFSSRGPVSPFYIKPDMVAPGAFVNTTLTDGKYNFTSGTSFAAPHVTGAAALLLQKDSELKPHEIKSILVTTSDPVFDAYGNKFPAKIGGSGRINVTKAFGANLVIEPTFLIFNLSSEKPTQTEKLQIKSLDEKLDNIDVSFLGNEFIELGHQLENDTLSISASLNDEKLGQFEDVAFIDHDGIMFSIPILIHVNKGKIGIQENHGELNFKLDFPEKWSYAKISIINKDTGKTDTTSATPTKDATLTVNESGEYWIETKIRSNETTFDLYETFQVGTISKTKNLSFFELISIPERQVIIVFFIIVIIALVGIKIRSS
;
A
#
# COMPACT_ATOMS: atom_id res chain seq x y z
N MET A 1 13.08 14.18 3.07
CA MET A 1 13.27 15.64 3.16
C MET A 1 12.21 16.33 2.32
N ILE A 2 11.84 17.57 2.65
CA ILE A 2 10.89 18.39 1.87
C ILE A 2 11.52 19.78 1.70
N PRO A 3 11.54 20.38 0.49
CA PRO A 3 11.96 21.77 0.33
C PRO A 3 11.07 22.70 1.14
N MET A 4 11.64 23.67 1.86
CA MET A 4 10.85 24.67 2.56
C MET A 4 10.18 25.63 1.56
N VAL A 5 9.00 26.14 1.90
CA VAL A 5 8.31 27.16 1.09
C VAL A 5 9.23 28.37 0.94
N GLY A 6 9.52 28.74 -0.31
CA GLY A 6 10.49 29.79 -0.68
C GLY A 6 11.85 29.27 -1.19
N THR A 7 12.11 27.96 -1.11
CA THR A 7 13.32 27.35 -1.69
C THR A 7 13.12 27.02 -3.17
N ASN A 8 14.11 27.37 -4.00
CA ASN A 8 14.12 27.05 -5.42
C ASN A 8 14.76 25.67 -5.69
N ALA A 9 14.39 25.06 -6.82
CA ALA A 9 15.08 23.90 -7.34
C ALA A 9 16.53 24.24 -7.73
N LEU A 10 17.38 23.22 -7.79
CA LEU A 10 18.78 23.28 -8.15
C LEU A 10 18.98 22.76 -9.58
N ASP A 11 19.77 23.47 -10.39
CA ASP A 11 20.16 23.00 -11.72
C ASP A 11 21.17 21.84 -11.65
N LYS A 12 21.98 21.80 -10.58
CA LYS A 12 22.98 20.76 -10.31
C LYS A 12 23.00 20.41 -8.82
N PRO A 13 23.27 19.16 -8.44
CA PRO A 13 23.44 18.79 -7.04
C PRO A 13 24.56 19.59 -6.37
N ILE A 14 24.33 20.01 -5.13
CA ILE A 14 25.37 20.54 -4.23
C ILE A 14 26.10 19.35 -3.63
N ILE A 15 27.40 19.24 -3.89
CA ILE A 15 28.27 18.25 -3.25
C ILE A 15 29.18 18.99 -2.28
N ALA A 16 29.04 18.72 -0.99
CA ALA A 16 29.74 19.43 0.07
C ALA A 16 29.78 18.63 1.37
N ASP A 17 30.65 19.03 2.29
CA ASP A 17 30.69 18.49 3.65
C ASP A 17 29.40 18.83 4.40
N ILE A 18 28.81 17.86 5.09
CA ILE A 18 27.69 18.08 5.99
C ILE A 18 28.24 18.44 7.37
N MET A 19 27.79 19.56 7.94
CA MET A 19 28.25 20.04 9.24
C MET A 19 27.07 20.29 10.19
N PHE A 20 27.22 19.92 11.46
CA PHE A 20 26.17 20.17 12.45
C PHE A 20 26.26 21.61 13.00
N GLY A 21 25.22 22.41 12.75
CA GLY A 21 25.12 23.80 13.17
C GLY A 21 24.24 24.02 14.40
N LYS A 22 24.05 23.00 15.26
CA LYS A 22 23.15 23.04 16.43
C LYS A 22 21.75 23.54 16.05
N PHE A 23 21.32 24.70 16.53
CA PHE A 23 20.02 25.29 16.24
C PHE A 23 20.09 26.40 15.17
N GLY A 24 21.22 26.61 14.50
CA GLY A 24 21.34 27.59 13.41
C GLY A 24 21.20 29.06 13.84
N ARG A 25 21.43 29.37 15.12
CA ARG A 25 21.49 30.75 15.61
C ARG A 25 22.84 31.37 15.24
N GLU A 26 22.93 32.70 15.22
CA GLU A 26 24.20 33.40 14.96
C GLU A 26 25.32 32.91 15.90
N ARG A 27 25.05 32.84 17.21
CA ARG A 27 25.97 32.29 18.23
C ARG A 27 26.32 30.80 18.05
N ASP A 28 25.49 30.01 17.37
CA ASP A 28 25.80 28.59 17.13
C ASP A 28 26.84 28.42 16.03
N LEU A 29 26.92 29.40 15.12
CA LEU A 29 27.80 29.39 13.95
C LEU A 29 29.04 30.27 14.14
N GLU A 30 29.09 31.09 15.19
CA GLU A 30 30.28 31.86 15.56
C GLU A 30 31.48 30.92 15.80
N GLY A 31 32.56 31.15 15.07
CA GLY A 31 33.78 30.35 15.15
C GLY A 31 33.69 28.96 14.48
N ALA A 32 32.52 28.57 13.96
CA ALA A 32 32.39 27.35 13.17
C ALA A 32 32.75 27.62 11.70
N ASN A 33 33.75 26.92 11.15
CA ASN A 33 34.10 27.02 9.73
C ASN A 33 33.10 26.22 8.87
N VAL A 34 31.92 26.79 8.64
CA VAL A 34 30.83 26.18 7.84
C VAL A 34 30.83 26.62 6.38
N GLU A 35 31.89 27.31 5.94
CA GLU A 35 32.00 27.81 4.58
C GLU A 35 31.98 26.65 3.58
N ASN A 36 31.22 26.79 2.49
CA ASN A 36 31.05 25.79 1.44
C ASN A 36 30.40 24.47 1.88
N SER A 37 29.80 24.39 3.08
CA SER A 37 29.17 23.17 3.64
C SER A 37 27.67 23.08 3.39
N ILE A 38 27.08 21.90 3.61
CA ILE A 38 25.64 21.72 3.83
C ILE A 38 25.41 21.70 5.35
N LEU A 39 24.66 22.66 5.86
CA LEU A 39 24.47 22.80 7.30
C LEU A 39 23.27 21.97 7.77
N LEU A 40 23.49 21.01 8.67
CA LEU A 40 22.44 20.28 9.38
C LEU A 40 22.13 20.98 10.71
N VAL A 41 20.89 21.39 10.93
CA VAL A 41 20.46 22.05 12.18
C VAL A 41 19.18 21.42 12.73
N GLU A 42 18.99 21.54 14.04
CA GLU A 42 17.77 21.13 14.73
C GLU A 42 16.73 22.26 14.76
N ARG A 43 15.47 21.89 14.60
CA ARG A 43 14.32 22.78 14.80
C ARG A 43 14.20 23.19 16.27
N GLY A 44 13.85 24.45 16.52
CA GLY A 44 13.69 24.97 17.87
C GLY A 44 14.97 25.55 18.46
N SER A 45 15.10 25.46 19.78
CA SER A 45 16.19 26.00 20.60
C SER A 45 16.38 25.16 21.88
N ASP A 46 17.57 25.22 22.48
CA ASP A 46 17.88 24.74 23.83
C ASP A 46 17.65 25.80 24.94
N VAL A 47 17.24 27.02 24.58
CA VAL A 47 16.86 28.07 25.52
C VAL A 47 15.35 28.13 25.66
N GLU A 48 14.87 28.08 26.91
CA GLU A 48 13.44 28.10 27.22
C GLU A 48 12.76 29.35 26.63
N ASN A 49 11.64 29.14 25.92
CA ASN A 49 10.84 30.17 25.25
C ASN A 49 11.55 30.96 24.13
N GLU A 50 12.75 30.58 23.71
CA GLU A 50 13.41 31.18 22.54
C GLU A 50 12.80 30.64 21.24
N ILE A 51 12.28 31.55 20.41
CA ILE A 51 11.79 31.23 19.07
C ILE A 51 12.88 31.58 18.06
N VAL A 52 13.28 30.60 17.25
CA VAL A 52 14.23 30.79 16.14
C VAL A 52 13.52 30.43 14.85
N TYR A 53 13.24 31.42 14.01
CA TYR A 53 12.51 31.20 12.75
C TYR A 53 13.38 30.45 11.74
N PHE A 54 12.74 29.74 10.80
CA PHE A 54 13.46 29.07 9.71
C PHE A 54 14.18 30.09 8.82
N SER A 55 13.58 31.27 8.63
CA SER A 55 14.22 32.41 7.95
C SER A 55 15.53 32.84 8.63
N ASP A 56 15.56 32.87 9.97
CA ASP A 56 16.76 33.25 10.71
C ASP A 56 17.85 32.19 10.59
N LYS A 57 17.47 30.91 10.71
CA LYS A 57 18.40 29.78 10.53
C LYS A 57 19.04 29.81 9.14
N GLU A 58 18.24 30.01 8.09
CA GLU A 58 18.72 30.10 6.71
C GLU A 58 19.59 31.34 6.50
N ALA A 59 19.18 32.51 7.01
CA ALA A 59 19.94 33.75 6.88
C ALA A 59 21.31 33.66 7.57
N ASN A 60 21.37 33.07 8.77
CA ASN A 60 22.60 32.86 9.52
C ASN A 60 23.53 31.88 8.79
N ALA A 61 22.99 30.76 8.31
CA ALA A 61 23.75 29.78 7.53
C ALA A 61 24.33 30.40 6.24
N ALA A 62 23.52 31.17 5.51
CA ALA A 62 23.95 31.87 4.31
C ALA A 62 25.03 32.92 4.62
N LYS A 63 24.88 33.68 5.72
CA LYS A 63 25.86 34.67 6.19
C LYS A 63 27.20 34.02 6.54
N SER A 64 27.18 32.81 7.11
CA SER A 64 28.38 32.03 7.43
C SER A 64 28.94 31.23 6.24
N GLY A 65 28.39 31.41 5.03
CA GLY A 65 28.94 30.83 3.80
C GLY A 65 28.54 29.39 3.51
N ALA A 66 27.53 28.84 4.20
CA ALA A 66 26.98 27.54 3.86
C ALA A 66 26.34 27.56 2.46
N LYS A 67 26.37 26.43 1.74
CA LYS A 67 25.75 26.27 0.41
C LYS A 67 24.29 25.84 0.48
N ALA A 68 23.87 25.21 1.57
CA ALA A 68 22.50 24.80 1.83
C ALA A 68 22.28 24.55 3.31
N ILE A 69 21.01 24.48 3.73
CA ILE A 69 20.61 24.16 5.09
C ILE A 69 19.55 23.05 5.12
N ILE A 70 19.72 22.10 6.03
CA ILE A 70 18.76 21.02 6.34
C ILE A 70 18.35 21.19 7.80
N VAL A 71 17.06 21.41 8.04
CA VAL A 71 16.49 21.53 9.38
C VAL A 71 15.74 20.25 9.73
N TYR A 72 16.24 19.46 10.68
CA TYR A 72 15.52 18.29 11.17
C TYR A 72 14.62 18.63 12.34
N ASN A 73 13.50 17.91 12.43
CA ASN A 73 12.47 18.17 13.44
C ASN A 73 12.97 17.83 14.85
N ASN A 74 12.51 18.54 15.87
CA ASN A 74 12.75 18.22 17.29
C ASN A 74 11.64 17.35 17.91
N LYS A 75 10.66 16.95 17.11
CA LYS A 75 9.59 16.02 17.44
C LYS A 75 9.52 14.93 16.37
N PRO A 76 8.99 13.73 16.67
CA PRO A 76 8.78 12.69 15.67
C PRO A 76 8.01 13.20 14.45
N GLY A 77 8.37 12.69 13.27
CA GLY A 77 7.71 13.01 12.00
C GLY A 77 8.32 14.17 11.21
N LEU A 78 7.87 14.29 9.96
CA LEU A 78 8.21 15.39 9.04
C LEU A 78 7.45 16.68 9.41
N PHE A 79 7.98 17.82 8.99
CA PHE A 79 7.28 19.10 9.08
C PHE A 79 7.46 19.88 7.78
N LEU A 80 6.53 20.79 7.51
CA LEU A 80 6.67 21.78 6.44
C LEU A 80 7.25 23.06 7.06
N GLY A 81 8.40 23.52 6.55
CA GLY A 81 8.99 24.80 6.92
C GLY A 81 8.61 25.88 5.92
N GLU A 82 8.33 27.08 6.40
CA GLU A 82 8.09 28.28 5.59
C GLU A 82 9.17 29.31 5.90
N LEU A 83 9.87 29.79 4.86
CA LEU A 83 10.90 30.83 4.99
C LEU A 83 10.29 32.23 4.89
N THR A 84 9.20 32.37 4.13
CA THR A 84 8.55 33.66 3.86
C THR A 84 7.31 33.82 4.72
N HIS A 85 7.39 34.62 5.77
CA HIS A 85 6.26 34.88 6.67
C HIS A 85 6.25 36.35 7.12
N GLU A 86 5.14 36.82 7.70
CA GLU A 86 4.96 38.23 8.12
C GLU A 86 6.00 38.70 9.14
N LEU A 87 6.53 37.78 9.95
CA LEU A 87 7.56 38.07 10.96
C LEU A 87 9.00 38.02 10.41
N ALA A 88 9.19 37.70 9.13
CA ALA A 88 10.51 37.70 8.51
C ALA A 88 10.97 39.15 8.30
N GLY A 89 12.28 39.39 8.35
CA GLY A 89 12.82 40.75 8.17
C GLY A 89 12.31 41.39 6.87
N PRO A 90 12.07 42.72 6.83
CA PRO A 90 11.37 43.40 5.73
C PRO A 90 12.03 43.25 4.35
N ASN A 91 13.31 42.87 4.31
CA ASN A 91 14.09 42.63 3.09
C ASN A 91 14.61 41.19 2.99
N TYR A 92 14.11 40.27 3.83
CA TYR A 92 14.54 38.89 3.81
C TYR A 92 14.10 38.21 2.51
N LYS A 93 15.06 37.55 1.86
CA LYS A 93 14.83 36.64 0.74
C LYS A 93 15.74 35.44 0.94
N PRO A 94 15.23 34.20 0.78
CA PRO A 94 16.05 33.00 0.82
C PRO A 94 17.23 33.11 -0.15
N LYS A 95 18.45 32.82 0.32
CA LYS A 95 19.70 32.92 -0.44
C LYS A 95 20.29 31.55 -0.75
N ILE A 96 20.08 30.59 0.14
CA ILE A 96 20.53 29.21 -0.01
C ILE A 96 19.34 28.25 0.06
N PRO A 97 19.44 27.06 -0.54
CA PRO A 97 18.37 26.09 -0.47
C PRO A 97 18.15 25.58 0.96
N ALA A 98 16.89 25.54 1.40
CA ALA A 98 16.52 25.05 2.72
C ALA A 98 15.55 23.87 2.64
N LEU A 99 15.85 22.80 3.39
CA LEU A 99 14.99 21.62 3.47
C LEU A 99 14.58 21.32 4.91
N SER A 100 13.37 20.78 5.07
CA SER A 100 12.94 20.14 6.30
C SER A 100 13.15 18.63 6.25
N MET A 101 13.41 18.05 7.42
CA MET A 101 13.68 16.62 7.60
C MET A 101 12.98 16.09 8.87
N SER A 102 12.69 14.80 8.89
CA SER A 102 12.15 14.14 10.08
C SER A 102 13.19 14.15 11.22
N ASN A 103 12.74 14.01 12.46
CA ASN A 103 13.66 13.85 13.59
C ASN A 103 14.56 12.61 13.43
N GLU A 104 13.98 11.48 13.04
CA GLU A 104 14.68 10.21 12.89
C GLU A 104 15.82 10.28 11.87
N ASP A 105 15.55 10.82 10.68
CA ASP A 105 16.57 10.96 9.63
C ASP A 105 17.66 11.97 10.04
N GLY A 106 17.26 13.05 10.72
CA GLY A 106 18.20 14.06 11.21
C GLY A 106 19.18 13.50 12.23
N LEU A 107 18.67 12.71 13.18
CA LEU A 107 19.49 12.01 14.18
C LEU A 107 20.43 11.00 13.52
N LYS A 108 19.94 10.22 12.54
CA LYS A 108 20.78 9.28 11.77
C LYS A 108 21.93 10.00 11.07
N ILE A 109 21.67 11.10 10.38
CA ILE A 109 22.74 11.88 9.73
C ILE A 109 23.69 12.45 10.78
N ARG A 110 23.16 13.01 11.87
CA ARG A 110 23.97 13.59 12.96
C ARG A 110 24.94 12.57 13.56
N ASP A 111 24.47 11.35 13.80
CA ASP A 111 25.29 10.27 14.36
C ASP A 111 26.38 9.80 13.38
N LEU A 112 26.18 9.99 12.07
CA LEU A 112 27.16 9.72 11.02
C LEU A 112 28.25 10.81 10.87
N LEU A 113 28.11 11.99 11.48
CA LEU A 113 29.04 13.11 11.33
C LEU A 113 30.39 12.95 12.09
N GLN A 114 30.81 11.72 12.39
CA GLN A 114 32.03 11.46 13.17
C GLN A 114 33.32 11.71 12.36
N ASN A 115 33.25 11.70 11.03
CA ASN A 115 34.33 12.05 10.09
C ASN A 115 33.80 13.04 9.03
N ARG A 116 34.65 13.50 8.11
CA ARG A 116 34.26 14.33 6.97
C ARG A 116 33.16 13.63 6.14
N THR A 117 31.90 13.93 6.42
CA THR A 117 30.75 13.36 5.74
C THR A 117 30.41 14.23 4.54
N VAL A 118 30.74 13.78 3.34
CA VAL A 118 30.35 14.45 2.09
C VAL A 118 28.94 14.02 1.71
N GLY A 119 28.04 14.98 1.56
CA GLY A 119 26.69 14.78 1.06
C GLY A 119 26.51 15.31 -0.35
N ALA A 120 25.65 14.64 -1.12
CA ALA A 120 25.09 15.20 -2.35
C ALA A 120 23.64 15.62 -2.06
N LEU A 121 23.38 16.92 -2.12
CA LEU A 121 22.05 17.49 -1.98
C LEU A 121 21.53 17.92 -3.34
N ASN A 122 20.40 17.36 -3.76
CA ASN A 122 19.69 17.81 -4.94
C ASN A 122 18.27 18.24 -4.56
N ILE A 123 17.81 19.34 -5.13
CA ILE A 123 16.43 19.80 -5.00
C ILE A 123 15.89 19.91 -6.41
N PHE A 124 14.90 19.10 -6.72
CA PHE A 124 14.21 19.15 -8.00
C PHE A 124 12.74 19.33 -7.72
N TYR A 125 12.07 20.03 -8.62
CA TYR A 125 10.62 20.12 -8.61
C TYR A 125 10.08 18.81 -9.18
N ASN A 126 9.63 17.91 -8.31
CA ASN A 126 8.78 16.81 -8.73
C ASN A 126 7.34 17.14 -8.29
N PRO A 127 6.48 17.68 -9.17
CA PRO A 127 5.08 17.92 -8.84
C PRO A 127 4.26 16.63 -8.76
N ASP A 128 4.78 15.54 -9.32
CA ASP A 128 4.04 14.31 -9.55
C ASP A 128 4.68 13.13 -8.83
N PHE A 129 4.49 13.10 -7.51
CA PHE A 129 5.00 12.05 -6.64
C PHE A 129 3.97 11.64 -5.60
N VAL A 130 4.13 10.44 -5.06
CA VAL A 130 3.32 9.99 -3.92
C VAL A 130 3.87 10.57 -2.62
N ALA A 131 3.06 11.39 -1.95
CA ALA A 131 3.47 12.06 -0.71
C ALA A 131 3.94 11.07 0.38
N SER A 132 4.95 11.46 1.15
CA SER A 132 5.53 10.61 2.20
C SER A 132 4.51 10.20 3.26
N PHE A 133 3.56 11.08 3.60
CA PHE A 133 2.48 10.82 4.55
C PHE A 133 1.36 9.93 4.02
N SER A 134 1.30 9.66 2.69
CA SER A 134 0.25 8.81 2.13
C SER A 134 0.41 7.39 2.66
N SER A 135 -0.68 6.81 3.16
CA SER A 135 -0.70 5.42 3.60
C SER A 135 -0.33 4.49 2.46
N ARG A 136 0.43 3.45 2.77
CA ARG A 136 0.92 2.45 1.82
C ARG A 136 0.37 1.09 2.23
N GLY A 137 0.03 0.27 1.24
CA GLY A 137 -0.30 -1.12 1.45
C GLY A 137 0.94 -2.03 1.42
N PRO A 138 0.73 -3.33 1.16
CA PRO A 138 -0.59 -3.95 0.98
C PRO A 138 -1.39 -4.02 2.30
N VAL A 139 -2.71 -4.21 2.21
CA VAL A 139 -3.54 -4.52 3.40
C VAL A 139 -3.33 -5.98 3.81
N SER A 140 -3.29 -6.86 2.80
CA SER A 140 -2.94 -8.27 2.93
C SER A 140 -2.26 -8.74 1.62
N PRO A 141 -1.63 -9.92 1.58
CA PRO A 141 -1.10 -10.51 0.34
C PRO A 141 -2.14 -10.65 -0.79
N PHE A 142 -3.43 -10.61 -0.47
CA PHE A 142 -4.54 -10.75 -1.42
C PHE A 142 -5.21 -9.41 -1.79
N TYR A 143 -4.86 -8.33 -1.08
CA TYR A 143 -5.58 -7.08 -1.16
C TYR A 143 -4.65 -5.87 -1.12
N ILE A 144 -4.41 -5.33 -2.32
CA ILE A 144 -3.50 -4.20 -2.55
C ILE A 144 -4.30 -2.90 -2.45
N LYS A 145 -3.76 -1.95 -1.67
CA LYS A 145 -4.23 -0.56 -1.59
C LYS A 145 -3.04 0.40 -1.57
N PRO A 146 -3.24 1.67 -1.96
CA PRO A 146 -4.47 2.29 -2.46
C PRO A 146 -4.87 1.78 -3.86
N ASP A 147 -6.11 2.03 -4.32
CA ASP A 147 -6.50 1.68 -5.69
C ASP A 147 -5.88 2.64 -6.74
N MET A 148 -5.80 3.92 -6.40
CA MET A 148 -5.23 5.00 -7.22
C MET A 148 -4.74 6.13 -6.31
N VAL A 149 -4.04 7.12 -6.86
CA VAL A 149 -3.66 8.37 -6.18
C VAL A 149 -4.27 9.59 -6.88
N ALA A 150 -4.39 10.70 -6.14
CA ALA A 150 -4.88 11.96 -6.65
C ALA A 150 -4.18 13.14 -5.93
N PRO A 151 -4.24 14.37 -6.47
CA PRO A 151 -3.64 15.54 -5.84
C PRO A 151 -4.15 15.76 -4.41
N GLY A 152 -3.26 15.65 -3.43
CA GLY A 152 -3.59 15.82 -2.02
C GLY A 152 -2.53 16.55 -1.20
N ALA A 153 -1.42 16.97 -1.81
CA ALA A 153 -0.39 17.77 -1.17
C ALA A 153 -0.48 19.20 -1.68
N PHE A 154 -0.36 20.17 -0.78
CA PHE A 154 -0.41 21.61 -1.09
C PHE A 154 -1.64 22.00 -1.93
N VAL A 155 -2.81 21.45 -1.57
CA VAL A 155 -4.08 21.80 -2.20
C VAL A 155 -4.53 23.15 -1.64
N ASN A 156 -4.73 24.14 -2.51
CA ASN A 156 -5.37 25.40 -2.13
C ASN A 156 -6.88 25.15 -1.98
N THR A 157 -7.42 25.31 -0.77
CA THR A 157 -8.83 25.04 -0.48
C THR A 157 -9.46 26.14 0.35
N THR A 158 -10.79 26.15 0.39
CA THR A 158 -11.59 27.11 1.13
C THR A 158 -11.47 26.89 2.65
N LEU A 159 -11.39 27.98 3.39
CA LEU A 159 -11.51 28.05 4.84
C LEU A 159 -12.76 28.87 5.21
N THR A 160 -13.13 28.90 6.47
CA THR A 160 -14.19 29.79 6.98
C THR A 160 -13.89 31.27 6.69
N ASP A 161 -14.94 32.09 6.72
CA ASP A 161 -14.85 33.55 6.53
C ASP A 161 -14.30 34.00 5.16
N GLY A 162 -14.56 33.21 4.11
CA GLY A 162 -14.17 33.54 2.74
C GLY A 162 -12.66 33.45 2.49
N LYS A 163 -11.91 32.80 3.38
CA LYS A 163 -10.46 32.65 3.29
C LYS A 163 -10.09 31.39 2.50
N TYR A 164 -8.83 31.31 2.12
CA TYR A 164 -8.23 30.15 1.48
C TYR A 164 -6.97 29.76 2.23
N ASN A 165 -6.63 28.47 2.18
CA ASN A 165 -5.39 27.97 2.76
C ASN A 165 -4.84 26.79 1.96
N PHE A 166 -3.52 26.67 1.94
CA PHE A 166 -2.85 25.47 1.45
C PHE A 166 -2.85 24.40 2.53
N THR A 167 -3.27 23.20 2.16
CA THR A 167 -3.34 22.05 3.07
C THR A 167 -2.90 20.78 2.37
N SER A 168 -2.55 19.77 3.16
CA SER A 168 -2.04 18.49 2.68
C SER A 168 -2.70 17.35 3.43
N GLY A 169 -3.03 16.27 2.72
CA GLY A 169 -3.62 15.07 3.28
C GLY A 169 -4.37 14.27 2.21
N THR A 170 -4.50 12.96 2.42
CA THR A 170 -5.35 12.11 1.58
C THR A 170 -6.83 12.53 1.66
N SER A 171 -7.24 13.19 2.75
CA SER A 171 -8.54 13.88 2.88
C SER A 171 -8.79 14.94 1.79
N PHE A 172 -7.74 15.48 1.18
CA PHE A 172 -7.84 16.45 0.07
C PHE A 172 -7.63 15.79 -1.30
N ALA A 173 -7.07 14.57 -1.35
CA ALA A 173 -7.08 13.74 -2.55
C ALA A 173 -8.47 13.15 -2.82
N ALA A 174 -9.15 12.64 -1.78
CA ALA A 174 -10.48 12.06 -1.89
C ALA A 174 -11.52 12.92 -2.64
N PRO A 175 -11.70 14.23 -2.35
CA PRO A 175 -12.68 15.06 -3.06
C PRO A 175 -12.38 15.24 -4.55
N HIS A 176 -11.12 15.15 -5.00
CA HIS A 176 -10.80 15.14 -6.44
C HIS A 176 -11.39 13.90 -7.12
N VAL A 177 -11.23 12.73 -6.50
CA VAL A 177 -11.80 11.47 -6.99
C VAL A 177 -13.33 11.51 -6.94
N THR A 178 -13.91 12.06 -5.87
CA THR A 178 -15.37 12.26 -5.77
C THR A 178 -15.92 13.15 -6.89
N GLY A 179 -15.23 14.26 -7.20
CA GLY A 179 -15.60 15.12 -8.32
C GLY A 179 -15.53 14.39 -9.67
N ALA A 180 -14.49 13.58 -9.90
CA ALA A 180 -14.37 12.77 -11.10
C ALA A 180 -15.49 11.72 -11.21
N ALA A 181 -15.83 11.04 -10.11
CA ALA A 181 -16.95 10.11 -10.06
C ALA A 181 -18.28 10.81 -10.39
N ALA A 182 -18.49 12.03 -9.90
CA ALA A 182 -19.67 12.83 -10.24
C ALA A 182 -19.73 13.20 -11.73
N LEU A 183 -18.59 13.51 -12.36
CA LEU A 183 -18.51 13.75 -13.81
C LEU A 183 -18.84 12.50 -14.63
N LEU A 184 -18.40 11.32 -14.18
CA LEU A 184 -18.79 10.06 -14.83
C LEU A 184 -20.30 9.80 -14.70
N LEU A 185 -20.88 10.03 -13.52
CA LEU A 185 -22.33 9.93 -13.31
C LEU A 185 -23.11 10.97 -14.12
N GLN A 186 -22.51 12.14 -14.40
CA GLN A 186 -23.11 13.13 -15.27
C GLN A 186 -23.07 12.68 -16.75
N LYS A 187 -22.01 11.99 -17.17
CA LYS A 187 -21.92 11.38 -18.52
C LYS A 187 -22.95 10.27 -18.68
N ASP A 188 -23.04 9.39 -17.68
CA ASP A 188 -23.93 8.24 -17.66
C ASP A 188 -24.42 7.97 -16.24
N SER A 189 -25.70 8.25 -15.99
CA SER A 189 -26.33 8.09 -14.68
C SER A 189 -26.63 6.63 -14.31
N GLU A 190 -26.49 5.68 -15.25
CA GLU A 190 -26.77 4.28 -15.01
C GLU A 190 -25.55 3.52 -14.45
N LEU A 191 -24.35 4.11 -14.56
CA LEU A 191 -23.10 3.55 -14.06
C LEU A 191 -23.21 3.13 -12.59
N LYS A 192 -22.79 1.90 -12.31
CA LYS A 192 -22.74 1.35 -10.95
C LYS A 192 -21.45 1.76 -10.24
N PRO A 193 -21.43 1.77 -8.89
CA PRO A 193 -20.23 2.13 -8.13
C PRO A 193 -18.96 1.34 -8.51
N HIS A 194 -19.09 0.05 -8.81
CA HIS A 194 -17.96 -0.79 -9.22
C HIS A 194 -17.46 -0.44 -10.63
N GLU A 195 -18.35 -0.06 -11.55
CA GLU A 195 -18.01 0.41 -12.90
C GLU A 195 -17.29 1.75 -12.86
N ILE A 196 -17.77 2.70 -12.04
CA ILE A 196 -17.09 3.99 -11.80
C ILE A 196 -15.70 3.75 -11.24
N LYS A 197 -15.57 2.85 -10.25
CA LYS A 197 -14.28 2.47 -9.70
C LYS A 197 -13.38 1.89 -10.79
N SER A 198 -13.88 0.95 -11.57
CA SER A 198 -13.13 0.31 -12.65
C SER A 198 -12.58 1.34 -13.63
N ILE A 199 -13.44 2.22 -14.16
CA ILE A 199 -13.06 3.28 -15.10
C ILE A 199 -11.97 4.18 -14.51
N LEU A 200 -12.18 4.71 -13.29
CA LEU A 200 -11.22 5.65 -12.68
C LEU A 200 -9.87 4.98 -12.37
N VAL A 201 -9.88 3.74 -11.85
CA VAL A 201 -8.66 3.02 -11.46
C VAL A 201 -7.85 2.63 -12.69
N THR A 202 -8.50 2.00 -13.65
CA THR A 202 -7.81 1.44 -14.82
C THR A 202 -7.33 2.51 -15.79
N THR A 203 -7.95 3.69 -15.85
CA THR A 203 -7.50 4.79 -16.73
C THR A 203 -6.50 5.76 -16.08
N SER A 204 -5.98 5.42 -14.89
CA SER A 204 -4.99 6.23 -14.19
C SER A 204 -3.62 6.24 -14.88
N ASP A 205 -2.88 7.33 -14.73
CA ASP A 205 -1.52 7.48 -15.26
C ASP A 205 -0.47 7.01 -14.25
N PRO A 206 0.58 6.27 -14.67
CA PRO A 206 1.65 5.86 -13.75
C PRO A 206 2.35 7.06 -13.13
N VAL A 207 2.71 6.93 -11.84
CA VAL A 207 3.46 7.95 -11.09
C VAL A 207 4.87 7.41 -10.84
N PHE A 208 5.85 8.30 -10.94
CA PHE A 208 7.27 7.95 -10.83
C PHE A 208 7.93 8.67 -9.66
N ASP A 209 8.95 8.04 -9.08
CA ASP A 209 9.80 8.68 -8.10
C ASP A 209 10.74 9.69 -8.78
N ALA A 210 11.53 10.37 -7.95
CA ALA A 210 12.54 11.32 -8.35
C ALA A 210 13.59 10.80 -9.36
N TYR A 211 13.77 9.49 -9.42
CA TYR A 211 14.79 8.82 -10.20
C TYR A 211 14.22 8.17 -11.47
N GLY A 212 12.93 8.37 -11.74
CA GLY A 212 12.25 7.81 -12.90
C GLY A 212 11.78 6.37 -12.69
N ASN A 213 11.82 5.83 -11.47
CA ASN A 213 11.26 4.51 -11.18
C ASN A 213 9.76 4.63 -10.92
N LYS A 214 8.96 3.75 -11.51
CA LYS A 214 7.52 3.71 -11.25
C LYS A 214 7.27 3.38 -9.78
N PHE A 215 6.33 4.07 -9.14
CA PHE A 215 5.89 3.68 -7.80
C PHE A 215 5.20 2.31 -7.84
N PRO A 216 5.55 1.40 -6.91
CA PRO A 216 4.86 0.12 -6.77
C PRO A 216 3.36 0.28 -6.53
N ALA A 217 2.57 -0.73 -6.91
CA ALA A 217 1.11 -0.71 -6.78
C ALA A 217 0.66 -0.50 -5.32
N LYS A 218 1.40 -1.06 -4.36
CA LYS A 218 1.15 -0.84 -2.91
C LYS A 218 1.37 0.60 -2.43
N ILE A 219 1.95 1.47 -3.26
CA ILE A 219 2.21 2.88 -2.95
C ILE A 219 1.32 3.79 -3.81
N GLY A 220 1.33 3.59 -5.13
CA GLY A 220 0.64 4.44 -6.10
C GLY A 220 -0.70 3.90 -6.61
N GLY A 221 -1.08 2.66 -6.26
CA GLY A 221 -2.19 1.96 -6.92
C GLY A 221 -1.92 1.78 -8.42
N SER A 222 -2.97 1.91 -9.23
CA SER A 222 -2.83 1.97 -10.68
C SER A 222 -2.18 3.26 -11.19
N GLY A 223 -2.09 4.30 -10.35
CA GLY A 223 -1.48 5.58 -10.70
C GLY A 223 -2.32 6.79 -10.30
N ARG A 224 -1.95 7.96 -10.81
CA ARG A 224 -2.66 9.22 -10.63
C ARG A 224 -3.91 9.26 -11.49
N ILE A 225 -5.02 9.67 -10.91
CA ILE A 225 -6.28 9.90 -11.62
C ILE A 225 -6.11 10.75 -12.89
N ASN A 226 -6.69 10.29 -14.00
CA ASN A 226 -6.79 11.03 -15.25
C ASN A 226 -8.26 11.13 -15.67
N VAL A 227 -8.89 12.25 -15.33
CA VAL A 227 -10.32 12.47 -15.57
C VAL A 227 -10.65 12.48 -17.06
N THR A 228 -9.75 12.97 -17.92
CA THR A 228 -9.96 13.00 -19.37
C THR A 228 -10.02 11.59 -19.95
N LYS A 229 -9.07 10.72 -19.58
CA LYS A 229 -9.09 9.30 -20.01
C LYS A 229 -10.31 8.58 -19.44
N ALA A 230 -10.60 8.73 -18.15
CA ALA A 230 -11.78 8.15 -17.52
C ALA A 230 -13.09 8.59 -18.20
N PHE A 231 -13.24 9.88 -18.52
CA PHE A 231 -14.43 10.40 -19.18
C PHE A 231 -14.56 9.90 -20.62
N GLY A 232 -13.45 9.67 -21.32
CA GLY A 232 -13.43 9.09 -22.66
C GLY A 232 -13.61 7.56 -22.68
N ALA A 233 -13.38 6.88 -21.55
CA ALA A 233 -13.40 5.43 -21.49
C ALA A 233 -14.81 4.85 -21.74
N ASN A 234 -14.83 3.77 -22.51
CA ASN A 234 -16.02 2.99 -22.83
C ASN A 234 -15.91 1.53 -22.40
N LEU A 235 -14.86 1.16 -21.65
CA LEU A 235 -14.70 -0.17 -21.07
C LEU A 235 -14.77 -0.12 -19.54
N VAL A 236 -15.44 -1.13 -19.00
CA VAL A 236 -15.37 -1.53 -17.59
C VAL A 236 -14.60 -2.84 -17.55
N ILE A 237 -13.52 -2.88 -16.77
CA ILE A 237 -12.62 -4.04 -16.64
C ILE A 237 -12.59 -4.50 -15.19
N GLU A 238 -12.94 -5.77 -14.95
CA GLU A 238 -13.02 -6.33 -13.61
C GLU A 238 -12.38 -7.73 -13.52
N PRO A 239 -11.57 -8.03 -12.49
CA PRO A 239 -11.09 -7.12 -11.45
C PRO A 239 -10.12 -6.04 -11.97
N THR A 240 -9.91 -4.98 -11.17
CA THR A 240 -8.98 -3.87 -11.51
C THR A 240 -7.53 -4.16 -11.16
N PHE A 241 -7.21 -5.36 -10.68
CA PHE A 241 -5.88 -5.85 -10.34
C PHE A 241 -5.88 -7.38 -10.44
N LEU A 242 -4.71 -7.98 -10.67
CA LEU A 242 -4.53 -9.43 -10.71
C LEU A 242 -3.47 -9.88 -9.71
N ILE A 243 -3.64 -11.10 -9.19
CA ILE A 243 -2.66 -11.77 -8.34
C ILE A 243 -2.40 -13.17 -8.89
N PHE A 244 -1.13 -13.50 -9.10
CA PHE A 244 -0.69 -14.84 -9.47
C PHE A 244 0.13 -15.44 -8.33
N ASN A 245 -0.13 -16.71 -8.01
CA ASN A 245 0.61 -17.50 -7.02
C ASN A 245 1.24 -18.70 -7.73
N LEU A 246 2.52 -18.56 -8.08
CA LEU A 246 3.31 -19.54 -8.83
C LEU A 246 4.28 -20.27 -7.91
N SER A 247 4.68 -21.47 -8.32
CA SER A 247 5.77 -22.26 -7.71
C SER A 247 6.29 -23.28 -8.72
N SER A 248 7.38 -23.98 -8.42
CA SER A 248 7.84 -25.11 -9.25
C SER A 248 6.75 -26.17 -9.48
N GLU A 249 5.86 -26.35 -8.50
CA GLU A 249 4.74 -27.30 -8.54
C GLU A 249 3.49 -26.76 -9.25
N LYS A 250 3.44 -25.44 -9.47
CA LYS A 250 2.39 -24.70 -10.20
C LYS A 250 3.08 -23.62 -11.05
N PRO A 251 3.81 -24.02 -12.11
CA PRO A 251 4.66 -23.10 -12.86
C PRO A 251 3.84 -22.14 -13.71
N THR A 252 2.56 -22.45 -13.94
CA THR A 252 1.64 -21.64 -14.74
C THR A 252 0.33 -21.41 -13.99
N GLN A 253 -0.22 -20.20 -14.08
CA GLN A 253 -1.55 -19.87 -13.59
C GLN A 253 -2.24 -18.91 -14.55
N THR A 254 -3.55 -19.06 -14.72
CA THR A 254 -4.37 -18.18 -15.56
C THR A 254 -5.42 -17.52 -14.70
N GLU A 255 -5.49 -16.19 -14.80
CA GLU A 255 -6.54 -15.37 -14.21
C GLU A 255 -7.41 -14.77 -15.31
N LYS A 256 -8.63 -14.34 -14.96
CA LYS A 256 -9.60 -13.82 -15.92
C LYS A 256 -10.05 -12.42 -15.55
N LEU A 257 -10.16 -11.57 -16.56
CA LEU A 257 -10.79 -10.26 -16.51
C LEU A 257 -12.08 -10.30 -17.33
N GLN A 258 -13.15 -9.74 -16.78
CA GLN A 258 -14.37 -9.41 -17.49
C GLN A 258 -14.24 -8.01 -18.08
N ILE A 259 -14.50 -7.87 -19.37
CA ILE A 259 -14.49 -6.62 -20.11
C ILE A 259 -15.90 -6.35 -20.58
N LYS A 260 -16.52 -5.32 -20.04
CA LYS A 260 -17.83 -4.83 -20.48
C LYS A 260 -17.64 -3.55 -21.27
N SER A 261 -18.10 -3.53 -22.50
CA SER A 261 -18.25 -2.29 -23.28
C SER A 261 -19.53 -1.53 -22.85
N LEU A 262 -19.43 -0.20 -22.77
CA LEU A 262 -20.54 0.70 -22.49
C LEU A 262 -21.29 1.14 -23.77
N ASP A 263 -20.74 0.88 -24.96
CA ASP A 263 -21.30 1.25 -26.27
C ASP A 263 -21.62 0.03 -27.16
N GLU A 264 -21.70 -1.16 -26.54
CA GLU A 264 -22.07 -2.45 -27.15
C GLU A 264 -21.11 -2.97 -28.23
N LYS A 265 -19.91 -2.40 -28.35
CA LYS A 265 -18.85 -2.88 -29.25
C LYS A 265 -17.57 -3.17 -28.49
N LEU A 266 -17.00 -4.33 -28.77
CA LEU A 266 -15.79 -4.84 -28.13
C LEU A 266 -14.76 -5.17 -29.21
N ASP A 267 -14.54 -4.20 -30.10
CA ASP A 267 -13.60 -4.27 -31.21
C ASP A 267 -12.28 -3.55 -30.83
N ASN A 268 -11.20 -3.80 -31.57
CA ASN A 268 -9.92 -3.06 -31.44
C ASN A 268 -9.26 -3.10 -30.05
N ILE A 269 -9.39 -4.21 -29.32
CA ILE A 269 -8.65 -4.40 -28.07
C ILE A 269 -7.24 -4.92 -28.38
N ASP A 270 -6.23 -4.15 -27.99
CA ASP A 270 -4.83 -4.59 -27.98
C ASP A 270 -4.34 -4.76 -26.54
N VAL A 271 -3.64 -5.86 -26.27
CA VAL A 271 -3.15 -6.20 -24.93
C VAL A 271 -1.64 -6.37 -24.95
N SER A 272 -0.97 -5.59 -24.11
CA SER A 272 0.48 -5.65 -23.91
C SER A 272 0.83 -5.68 -22.43
N PHE A 273 2.09 -5.98 -22.12
CA PHE A 273 2.58 -6.07 -20.74
C PHE A 273 3.83 -5.22 -20.57
N LEU A 274 4.07 -4.72 -19.35
CA LEU A 274 5.34 -4.05 -19.04
C LEU A 274 6.50 -5.05 -19.14
N GLY A 275 6.27 -6.29 -18.70
CA GLY A 275 7.20 -7.40 -18.82
C GLY A 275 8.20 -7.48 -17.67
N ASN A 276 8.62 -8.71 -17.37
CA ASN A 276 9.63 -9.03 -16.36
C ASN A 276 10.51 -10.19 -16.86
N GLU A 277 11.80 -10.20 -16.52
CA GLU A 277 12.74 -11.25 -16.90
C GLU A 277 12.41 -12.63 -16.30
N PHE A 278 11.72 -12.68 -15.15
CA PHE A 278 11.44 -13.92 -14.42
C PHE A 278 10.12 -14.59 -14.79
N ILE A 279 9.18 -13.84 -15.40
CA ILE A 279 7.79 -14.28 -15.63
C ILE A 279 7.38 -13.98 -17.06
N GLU A 280 6.91 -15.00 -17.78
CA GLU A 280 6.26 -14.82 -19.09
C GLU A 280 4.76 -14.59 -18.90
N LEU A 281 4.24 -13.51 -19.48
CA LEU A 281 2.82 -13.19 -19.49
C LEU A 281 2.25 -13.37 -20.90
N GLY A 282 1.12 -14.08 -20.97
CA GLY A 282 0.35 -14.29 -22.20
C GLY A 282 -1.11 -13.89 -22.00
N HIS A 283 -1.83 -13.71 -23.09
CA HIS A 283 -3.25 -13.40 -23.03
C HIS A 283 -4.06 -14.09 -24.14
N GLN A 284 -5.35 -14.24 -23.88
CA GLN A 284 -6.34 -14.69 -24.85
C GLN A 284 -7.67 -14.00 -24.54
N LEU A 285 -8.22 -13.28 -25.52
CA LEU A 285 -9.54 -12.67 -25.43
C LEU A 285 -10.56 -13.58 -26.12
N GLU A 286 -11.57 -14.00 -25.37
CA GLU A 286 -12.74 -14.72 -25.89
C GLU A 286 -14.00 -13.98 -25.45
N ASN A 287 -14.75 -13.43 -26.41
CA ASN A 287 -15.91 -12.58 -26.16
C ASN A 287 -15.56 -11.41 -25.22
N ASP A 288 -16.19 -11.34 -24.06
CA ASP A 288 -16.01 -10.36 -22.99
C ASP A 288 -15.00 -10.81 -21.92
N THR A 289 -14.33 -11.94 -22.11
CA THR A 289 -13.43 -12.54 -21.12
C THR A 289 -11.98 -12.52 -21.61
N LEU A 290 -11.15 -11.70 -20.98
CA LEU A 290 -9.71 -11.68 -21.20
C LEU A 290 -9.02 -12.60 -20.18
N SER A 291 -8.48 -13.71 -20.67
CA SER A 291 -7.64 -14.61 -19.87
C SER A 291 -6.19 -14.14 -19.94
N ILE A 292 -5.54 -13.97 -18.80
CA ILE A 292 -4.11 -13.64 -18.68
C ILE A 292 -3.41 -14.79 -17.98
N SER A 293 -2.41 -15.38 -18.63
CA SER A 293 -1.60 -16.47 -18.08
C SER A 293 -0.23 -15.97 -17.67
N ALA A 294 0.24 -16.35 -16.49
CA ALA A 294 1.60 -16.16 -16.02
C ALA A 294 2.33 -17.50 -15.94
N SER A 295 3.57 -17.53 -16.45
CA SER A 295 4.44 -18.72 -16.46
C SER A 295 5.82 -18.38 -15.89
N LEU A 296 6.39 -19.27 -15.07
CA LEU A 296 7.74 -19.11 -14.53
C LEU A 296 8.79 -19.36 -15.63
N ASN A 297 9.71 -18.40 -15.80
CA ASN A 297 10.93 -18.57 -16.59
C ASN A 297 12.15 -18.89 -15.72
N ASP A 298 12.12 -18.48 -14.46
CA ASP A 298 13.16 -18.69 -13.45
C ASP A 298 12.51 -19.06 -12.11
N GLU A 299 13.19 -19.83 -11.27
CA GLU A 299 12.70 -20.25 -9.94
C GLU A 299 13.01 -19.23 -8.84
N LYS A 300 13.36 -17.98 -9.20
CA LYS A 300 13.61 -16.90 -8.26
C LYS A 300 12.38 -16.62 -7.39
N LEU A 301 12.47 -17.06 -6.15
CA LEU A 301 11.46 -16.80 -5.12
C LEU A 301 11.34 -15.30 -4.83
N GLY A 302 10.11 -14.84 -4.61
CA GLY A 302 9.85 -13.46 -4.23
C GLY A 302 8.50 -12.93 -4.68
N GLN A 303 8.34 -11.62 -4.52
CA GLN A 303 7.19 -10.88 -5.03
C GLN A 303 7.65 -10.00 -6.19
N PHE A 304 6.91 -10.03 -7.28
CA PHE A 304 7.16 -9.27 -8.49
C PHE A 304 5.91 -8.49 -8.89
N GLU A 305 6.10 -7.36 -9.56
CA GLU A 305 5.01 -6.57 -10.11
C GLU A 305 5.16 -6.46 -11.63
N ASP A 306 4.03 -6.48 -12.33
CA ASP A 306 3.91 -6.19 -13.76
C ASP A 306 2.62 -5.38 -13.98
N VAL A 307 2.37 -4.94 -15.21
CA VAL A 307 1.13 -4.26 -15.62
C VAL A 307 0.67 -4.81 -16.95
N ALA A 308 -0.60 -5.21 -17.02
CA ALA A 308 -1.26 -5.38 -18.31
C ALA A 308 -1.80 -4.02 -18.79
N PHE A 309 -1.46 -3.66 -20.01
CA PHE A 309 -2.00 -2.51 -20.73
C PHE A 309 -3.02 -3.02 -21.75
N ILE A 310 -4.22 -2.46 -21.68
CA ILE A 310 -5.31 -2.76 -22.61
C ILE A 310 -5.61 -1.45 -23.33
N ASP A 311 -5.31 -1.37 -24.63
CA ASP A 311 -5.67 -0.22 -25.47
C ASP A 311 -7.03 -0.48 -26.11
N HIS A 312 -7.94 0.47 -25.98
CA HIS A 312 -9.23 0.48 -26.67
C HIS A 312 -9.50 1.90 -27.18
N ASP A 313 -9.54 2.05 -28.50
CA ASP A 313 -9.74 3.31 -29.21
C ASP A 313 -8.78 4.44 -28.76
N GLY A 314 -7.52 4.10 -28.46
CA GLY A 314 -6.47 5.04 -28.06
C GLY A 314 -6.51 5.43 -26.58
N ILE A 315 -7.39 4.81 -25.80
CA ILE A 315 -7.42 4.95 -24.34
C ILE A 315 -6.77 3.70 -23.75
N MET A 316 -5.65 3.94 -23.06
CA MET A 316 -4.90 2.90 -22.37
C MET A 316 -5.44 2.67 -20.96
N PHE A 317 -5.85 1.44 -20.69
CA PHE A 317 -6.25 0.93 -19.39
C PHE A 317 -5.08 0.12 -18.79
N SER A 318 -4.71 0.40 -17.54
CA SER A 318 -3.60 -0.23 -16.81
C SER A 318 -4.14 -1.11 -15.68
N ILE A 319 -3.84 -2.40 -15.73
CA ILE A 319 -4.20 -3.39 -14.71
C ILE A 319 -2.92 -3.84 -13.99
N PRO A 320 -2.70 -3.43 -12.73
CA PRO A 320 -1.58 -3.92 -11.94
C PRO A 320 -1.65 -5.43 -11.72
N ILE A 321 -0.52 -6.10 -11.87
CA ILE A 321 -0.35 -7.53 -11.67
C ILE A 321 0.67 -7.73 -10.54
N LEU A 322 0.28 -8.45 -9.49
CA LEU A 322 1.17 -8.91 -8.44
C LEU A 322 1.44 -10.41 -8.62
N ILE A 323 2.70 -10.81 -8.63
CA ILE A 323 3.09 -12.20 -8.80
C ILE A 323 3.88 -12.64 -7.56
N HIS A 324 3.41 -13.69 -6.90
CA HIS A 324 4.13 -14.38 -5.84
C HIS A 324 4.74 -15.66 -6.39
N VAL A 325 6.06 -15.76 -6.30
CA VAL A 325 6.80 -16.99 -6.61
C VAL A 325 7.20 -17.64 -5.29
N ASN A 326 6.51 -18.72 -4.96
CA ASN A 326 6.62 -19.44 -3.70
C ASN A 326 7.35 -20.77 -3.86
N LYS A 327 7.85 -21.32 -2.75
CA LYS A 327 8.56 -22.61 -2.73
C LYS A 327 7.68 -23.82 -3.01
N GLY A 328 6.37 -23.70 -2.85
CA GLY A 328 5.44 -24.81 -3.02
C GLY A 328 4.04 -24.30 -3.27
N LYS A 329 3.06 -25.20 -3.25
CA LYS A 329 1.64 -24.88 -3.46
C LYS A 329 0.76 -25.54 -2.42
N ILE A 330 -0.43 -24.97 -2.25
CA ILE A 330 -1.53 -25.59 -1.53
C ILE A 330 -2.63 -25.98 -2.54
N GLY A 331 -2.89 -27.28 -2.67
CA GLY A 331 -4.02 -27.81 -3.41
C GLY A 331 -5.27 -27.78 -2.55
N ILE A 332 -6.39 -27.36 -3.13
CA ILE A 332 -7.68 -27.25 -2.44
C ILE A 332 -8.70 -28.06 -3.22
N GLN A 333 -9.39 -28.96 -2.55
CA GLN A 333 -10.55 -29.69 -3.08
C GLN A 333 -11.77 -29.31 -2.25
N GLU A 334 -12.86 -28.97 -2.92
CA GLU A 334 -14.12 -28.59 -2.28
C GLU A 334 -15.20 -29.63 -2.55
N ASN A 335 -15.97 -29.94 -1.52
CA ASN A 335 -17.13 -30.81 -1.60
C ASN A 335 -18.24 -30.31 -0.67
N HIS A 336 -19.23 -29.61 -1.22
CA HIS A 336 -20.39 -29.08 -0.49
C HIS A 336 -20.01 -28.24 0.75
N GLY A 337 -19.01 -27.37 0.61
CA GLY A 337 -18.48 -26.52 1.67
C GLY A 337 -17.41 -27.17 2.54
N GLU A 338 -17.11 -28.46 2.39
CA GLU A 338 -15.94 -29.09 3.00
C GLU A 338 -14.71 -28.89 2.13
N LEU A 339 -13.72 -28.16 2.65
CA LEU A 339 -12.44 -27.89 2.01
C LEU A 339 -11.40 -28.89 2.53
N ASN A 340 -10.78 -29.62 1.61
CA ASN A 340 -9.62 -30.46 1.87
C ASN A 340 -8.37 -29.78 1.32
N PHE A 341 -7.35 -29.68 2.16
CA PHE A 341 -6.09 -29.01 1.84
C PHE A 341 -4.96 -30.01 1.76
N LYS A 342 -4.27 -30.01 0.63
CA LYS A 342 -3.07 -30.81 0.39
C LYS A 342 -1.88 -29.90 0.12
N LEU A 343 -0.81 -30.07 0.89
CA LEU A 343 0.38 -29.25 0.76
C LEU A 343 1.45 -29.97 -0.06
N ASP A 344 1.83 -29.40 -1.20
CA ASP A 344 2.95 -29.86 -2.00
C ASP A 344 4.13 -28.89 -1.78
N PHE A 345 5.09 -29.31 -0.95
CA PHE A 345 6.25 -28.53 -0.54
C PHE A 345 7.53 -29.35 -0.70
N PRO A 346 8.57 -28.84 -1.40
CA PRO A 346 9.73 -29.64 -1.82
C PRO A 346 10.67 -30.00 -0.67
N GLU A 347 10.65 -29.23 0.42
CA GLU A 347 11.48 -29.49 1.60
C GLU A 347 10.73 -30.27 2.69
N LYS A 348 11.48 -30.92 3.58
CA LYS A 348 10.89 -31.53 4.77
C LYS A 348 10.29 -30.46 5.67
N TRP A 349 8.99 -30.54 5.90
CA TRP A 349 8.26 -29.66 6.82
C TRP A 349 7.67 -30.47 7.97
N SER A 350 7.30 -29.81 9.07
CA SER A 350 6.78 -30.47 10.28
C SER A 350 5.34 -30.09 10.60
N TYR A 351 4.95 -28.87 10.26
CA TYR A 351 3.65 -28.31 10.59
C TYR A 351 3.26 -27.21 9.61
N ALA A 352 1.99 -27.12 9.26
CA ALA A 352 1.43 -26.02 8.49
C ALA A 352 0.17 -25.50 9.17
N LYS A 353 0.12 -24.18 9.44
CA LYS A 353 -1.11 -23.49 9.85
C LYS A 353 -1.76 -22.91 8.61
N ILE A 354 -3.03 -23.24 8.38
CA ILE A 354 -3.80 -22.76 7.24
C ILE A 354 -4.91 -21.84 7.79
N SER A 355 -4.90 -20.57 7.35
CA SER A 355 -5.92 -19.57 7.65
C SER A 355 -6.80 -19.38 6.42
N ILE A 356 -8.11 -19.52 6.59
CA ILE A 356 -9.13 -19.40 5.57
C ILE A 356 -9.94 -18.15 5.87
N ILE A 357 -9.90 -17.17 4.98
CA ILE A 357 -10.49 -15.85 5.19
C ILE A 357 -11.56 -15.64 4.13
N ASN A 358 -12.82 -15.45 4.53
CA ASN A 358 -13.86 -15.04 3.59
C ASN A 358 -13.57 -13.60 3.12
N LYS A 359 -13.46 -13.38 1.81
CA LYS A 359 -13.08 -12.08 1.22
C LYS A 359 -14.03 -10.94 1.60
N ASP A 360 -15.33 -11.22 1.63
CA ASP A 360 -16.36 -10.19 1.81
C ASP A 360 -16.64 -9.89 3.28
N THR A 361 -16.64 -10.92 4.13
CA THR A 361 -16.95 -10.75 5.56
C THR A 361 -15.69 -10.56 6.43
N GLY A 362 -14.52 -10.92 5.92
CA GLY A 362 -13.26 -10.94 6.67
C GLY A 362 -13.20 -12.03 7.75
N LYS A 363 -14.24 -12.88 7.86
CA LYS A 363 -14.28 -13.96 8.84
C LYS A 363 -13.13 -14.93 8.56
N THR A 364 -12.33 -15.21 9.60
CA THR A 364 -11.17 -16.08 9.54
C THR A 364 -11.40 -17.35 10.34
N ASP A 365 -11.24 -18.49 9.69
CA ASP A 365 -11.19 -19.81 10.31
C ASP A 365 -9.78 -20.40 10.10
N THR A 366 -9.36 -21.33 10.96
CA THR A 366 -8.00 -21.90 10.88
C THR A 366 -8.01 -23.40 11.06
N THR A 367 -7.19 -24.09 10.30
CA THR A 367 -6.90 -25.52 10.44
C THR A 367 -5.39 -25.76 10.35
N SER A 368 -4.95 -27.01 10.44
CA SER A 368 -3.53 -27.35 10.36
C SER A 368 -3.27 -28.70 9.75
N ALA A 369 -2.19 -28.79 8.98
CA ALA A 369 -1.70 -30.02 8.39
C ALA A 369 -0.35 -30.43 9.01
N THR A 370 -0.04 -31.72 8.93
CA THR A 370 1.31 -32.29 9.15
C THR A 370 1.64 -33.20 7.95
N PRO A 371 2.91 -33.61 7.75
CA PRO A 371 3.26 -34.49 6.63
C PRO A 371 2.50 -35.83 6.57
N THR A 372 1.88 -36.23 7.68
CA THR A 372 1.12 -37.47 7.82
C THR A 372 -0.39 -37.24 7.93
N LYS A 373 -0.86 -35.99 7.94
CA LYS A 373 -2.26 -35.65 8.16
C LYS A 373 -2.63 -34.40 7.36
N ASP A 374 -3.48 -34.60 6.36
CA ASP A 374 -4.11 -33.52 5.60
C ASP A 374 -5.08 -32.74 6.49
N ALA A 375 -5.30 -31.48 6.12
CA ALA A 375 -6.22 -30.61 6.84
C ALA A 375 -7.57 -30.55 6.14
N THR A 376 -8.63 -30.50 6.93
CA THR A 376 -9.97 -30.19 6.45
C THR A 376 -10.59 -29.04 7.23
N LEU A 377 -11.51 -28.33 6.59
CA LEU A 377 -12.32 -27.29 7.21
C LEU A 377 -13.67 -27.18 6.49
N THR A 378 -14.77 -27.04 7.22
CA THR A 378 -16.08 -26.71 6.62
C THR A 378 -16.31 -25.20 6.65
N VAL A 379 -16.69 -24.64 5.50
CA VAL A 379 -17.21 -23.28 5.37
C VAL A 379 -18.72 -23.32 5.14
N ASN A 380 -19.41 -22.27 5.58
CA ASN A 380 -20.88 -22.20 5.54
C ASN A 380 -21.43 -21.17 4.54
N GLU A 381 -20.55 -20.43 3.88
CA GLU A 381 -20.89 -19.36 2.96
C GLU A 381 -20.22 -19.65 1.61
N SER A 382 -20.95 -19.41 0.52
CA SER A 382 -20.37 -19.40 -0.82
C SER A 382 -19.62 -18.08 -1.03
N GLY A 383 -18.59 -18.09 -1.85
CA GLY A 383 -17.83 -16.88 -2.16
C GLY A 383 -16.34 -17.15 -2.36
N GLU A 384 -15.59 -16.08 -2.54
CA GLU A 384 -14.14 -16.15 -2.67
C GLU A 384 -13.49 -16.19 -1.28
N TYR A 385 -12.55 -17.10 -1.12
CA TYR A 385 -11.78 -17.27 0.10
C TYR A 385 -10.29 -17.05 -0.17
N TRP A 386 -9.64 -16.32 0.73
CA TRP A 386 -8.19 -16.16 0.76
C TRP A 386 -7.58 -17.18 1.71
N ILE A 387 -6.55 -17.87 1.26
CA ILE A 387 -5.91 -18.96 1.97
C ILE A 387 -4.46 -18.59 2.24
N GLU A 388 -4.14 -18.29 3.50
CA GLU A 388 -2.76 -18.06 3.95
C GLU A 388 -2.26 -19.32 4.67
N THR A 389 -1.13 -19.86 4.23
CA THR A 389 -0.52 -21.04 4.84
C THR A 389 0.88 -20.73 5.36
N LYS A 390 1.10 -20.94 6.66
CA LYS A 390 2.42 -20.81 7.30
C LYS A 390 3.02 -22.17 7.55
N ILE A 391 4.12 -22.49 6.87
CA ILE A 391 4.76 -23.80 6.85
C ILE A 391 6.05 -23.74 7.65
N ARG A 392 6.17 -24.61 8.65
CA ARG A 392 7.38 -24.80 9.44
C ARG A 392 8.27 -25.86 8.78
N SER A 393 9.44 -25.45 8.29
CA SER A 393 10.49 -26.34 7.79
C SER A 393 11.77 -26.05 8.57
N ASN A 394 12.21 -27.02 9.37
CA ASN A 394 13.30 -26.86 10.34
C ASN A 394 13.13 -25.62 11.24
N GLU A 395 14.11 -24.72 11.23
CA GLU A 395 14.09 -23.45 11.95
C GLU A 395 13.53 -22.26 11.13
N THR A 396 13.07 -22.49 9.90
CA THR A 396 12.50 -21.45 9.02
C THR A 396 10.98 -21.58 8.87
N THR A 397 10.30 -20.48 8.57
CA THR A 397 8.87 -20.45 8.25
C THR A 397 8.71 -19.89 6.84
N PHE A 398 7.86 -20.54 6.05
CA PHE A 398 7.52 -20.13 4.70
C PHE A 398 6.03 -19.82 4.61
N ASP A 399 5.67 -18.79 3.86
CA ASP A 399 4.28 -18.42 3.63
C ASP A 399 3.87 -18.84 2.21
N LEU A 400 2.67 -19.41 2.06
CA LEU A 400 2.00 -19.64 0.79
C LEU A 400 0.66 -18.90 0.78
N TYR A 401 0.28 -18.44 -0.40
CA TYR A 401 -0.97 -17.73 -0.63
C TYR A 401 -1.73 -18.38 -1.77
N GLU A 402 -3.04 -18.56 -1.61
CA GLU A 402 -3.92 -19.01 -2.68
C GLU A 402 -5.31 -18.38 -2.53
N THR A 403 -6.03 -18.23 -3.64
CA THR A 403 -7.45 -17.85 -3.64
C THR A 403 -8.30 -19.02 -4.10
N PHE A 404 -9.49 -19.17 -3.54
CA PHE A 404 -10.38 -20.27 -3.88
C PHE A 404 -11.85 -19.84 -3.89
N GLN A 405 -12.56 -20.16 -4.97
CA GLN A 405 -13.98 -19.89 -5.09
C GLN A 405 -14.79 -21.08 -4.56
N VAL A 406 -15.56 -20.87 -3.50
CA VAL A 406 -16.50 -21.87 -2.97
C VAL A 406 -17.85 -21.66 -3.64
N GLY A 407 -18.36 -22.72 -4.28
CA GLY A 407 -19.64 -22.73 -4.97
C GLY A 407 -20.85 -22.65 -4.02
N THR A 408 -22.07 -22.75 -4.58
CA THR A 408 -23.30 -22.73 -3.79
C THR A 408 -23.40 -23.93 -2.87
N ILE A 409 -23.40 -23.69 -1.55
CA ILE A 409 -23.55 -24.73 -0.55
C ILE A 409 -25.04 -25.07 -0.43
N SER A 410 -25.44 -26.23 -0.96
CA SER A 410 -26.81 -26.73 -0.79
C SER A 410 -27.05 -27.09 0.67
N LYS A 411 -27.85 -26.28 1.38
CA LYS A 411 -28.29 -26.58 2.76
C LYS A 411 -29.27 -27.76 2.77
N THR A 412 -28.77 -28.97 2.74
CA THR A 412 -29.46 -30.14 3.29
C THR A 412 -28.75 -30.59 4.56
N LYS A 413 -28.91 -29.81 5.63
CA LYS A 413 -28.68 -30.29 7.00
C LYS A 413 -29.88 -29.89 7.84
N ASN A 414 -30.49 -30.89 8.46
CA ASN A 414 -31.42 -30.72 9.57
C ASN A 414 -30.74 -29.80 10.58
N LEU A 415 -31.24 -28.56 10.72
CA LEU A 415 -30.78 -27.61 11.72
C LEU A 415 -30.76 -28.31 13.07
N SER A 416 -29.58 -28.43 13.67
CA SER A 416 -29.51 -28.89 15.06
C SER A 416 -30.11 -27.79 15.95
N PHE A 417 -30.78 -28.18 17.02
CA PHE A 417 -31.38 -27.25 18.00
C PHE A 417 -30.38 -26.20 18.52
N PHE A 418 -29.07 -26.47 18.44
CA PHE A 418 -28.00 -25.57 18.86
C PHE A 418 -27.63 -24.50 17.82
N GLU A 419 -27.98 -24.65 16.54
CA GLU A 419 -27.84 -23.54 15.57
C GLU A 419 -28.91 -22.47 15.75
N LEU A 420 -30.07 -22.82 16.34
CA LEU A 420 -31.17 -21.91 16.65
C LEU A 420 -30.91 -21.03 17.89
N ILE A 421 -29.96 -21.43 18.73
CA ILE A 421 -29.66 -20.76 19.99
C ILE A 421 -28.15 -20.60 19.97
N SER A 422 -27.65 -19.39 19.67
CA SER A 422 -26.26 -18.99 19.44
C SER A 422 -25.28 -19.30 20.59
N ILE A 423 -25.24 -20.55 21.06
CA ILE A 423 -24.50 -21.04 22.20
C ILE A 423 -23.51 -22.07 21.65
N PRO A 424 -22.19 -21.87 21.83
CA PRO A 424 -21.20 -22.82 21.38
C PRO A 424 -21.44 -24.22 21.98
N GLU A 425 -21.53 -25.26 21.14
CA GLU A 425 -21.83 -26.64 21.57
C GLU A 425 -20.90 -27.14 22.70
N ARG A 426 -19.61 -26.77 22.65
CA ARG A 426 -18.65 -27.11 23.73
C ARG A 426 -19.04 -26.52 25.08
N GLN A 427 -19.60 -25.32 25.12
CA GLN A 427 -20.01 -24.67 26.37
C GLN A 427 -21.26 -25.35 26.96
N VAL A 428 -22.22 -25.77 26.11
CA VAL A 428 -23.40 -26.52 26.56
C VAL A 428 -23.00 -27.87 27.14
N ILE A 429 -22.12 -28.61 26.46
CA ILE A 429 -21.64 -29.91 26.95
C ILE A 429 -20.96 -29.75 28.31
N ILE A 430 -20.13 -28.71 28.50
CA ILE A 430 -19.49 -28.42 29.78
C ILE A 430 -20.52 -28.12 30.87
N VAL A 431 -21.50 -27.26 30.60
CA VAL A 431 -22.57 -26.93 31.58
C VAL A 431 -23.39 -28.17 31.93
N PHE A 432 -23.75 -28.99 30.94
CA PHE A 432 -24.50 -30.22 31.18
C PHE A 432 -23.69 -31.22 32.04
N PHE A 433 -22.39 -31.35 31.77
CA PHE A 433 -21.49 -32.18 32.57
C PHE A 433 -21.40 -31.69 34.02
N ILE A 434 -21.30 -30.37 34.23
CA ILE A 434 -21.31 -29.76 35.57
C ILE A 434 -22.63 -30.04 36.30
N ILE A 435 -23.78 -29.88 35.62
CA ILE A 435 -25.10 -30.15 36.21
C ILE A 435 -25.23 -31.62 36.61
N VAL A 436 -24.78 -32.55 35.77
CA VAL A 436 -24.80 -33.99 36.07
C VAL A 436 -23.91 -34.32 37.26
N ILE A 437 -22.70 -33.73 37.34
CA ILE A 437 -21.82 -33.90 38.50
C ILE A 437 -22.45 -33.36 39.78
N ILE A 438 -23.04 -32.16 39.74
CA ILE A 438 -23.73 -31.56 40.90
C ILE A 438 -24.90 -32.43 41.34
N ALA A 439 -25.69 -32.97 40.41
CA ALA A 439 -26.81 -33.86 40.72
C ALA A 439 -26.33 -35.17 41.36
N LEU A 440 -25.27 -35.79 40.83
CA LEU A 440 -24.70 -37.02 41.38
C LEU A 440 -24.07 -36.80 42.77
N VAL A 441 -23.36 -35.70 42.98
CA VAL A 441 -22.79 -35.33 44.29
C VAL A 441 -23.90 -35.00 45.29
N GLY A 442 -24.94 -34.28 44.87
CA GLY A 442 -26.09 -33.96 45.72
C GLY A 442 -26.89 -35.20 46.15
N ILE A 443 -27.07 -36.17 45.26
CA ILE A 443 -27.68 -37.46 45.60
C ILE A 443 -26.81 -38.23 46.60
N LYS A 444 -25.48 -38.22 46.41
CA LYS A 444 -24.54 -38.91 47.31
C LYS A 444 -24.52 -38.31 48.71
N ILE A 445 -24.53 -36.98 48.83
CA ILE A 445 -24.60 -36.25 50.12
C ILE A 445 -25.94 -36.48 50.83
N ARG A 446 -27.05 -36.65 50.10
CA ARG A 446 -28.36 -36.94 50.69
C ARG A 446 -28.51 -38.40 51.18
N SER A 447 -27.59 -39.28 50.77
CA SER A 447 -27.57 -40.71 51.12
C SER A 447 -26.53 -41.09 52.19
N SER A 448 -25.81 -40.11 52.76
CA SER A 448 -24.96 -40.22 53.96
C SER A 448 -25.55 -39.37 55.07
#